data_AF-A0A3N5JXH9-F1
#
_entry.id   AF-A0A3N5JXH9-F1
#
_cell.length_a   1.000
_cell.length_b   1.000
_cell.length_c   1.000
_cell.angle_alpha   90.00
_cell.angle_beta   90.00
_cell.angle_gamma   90.00
#
_symmetry.space_group_name_H-M   'P 1'
#
loop_
_entity.id
_entity.type
_entity.pdbx_description
1 polymer ?
#
loop_
_entity_poly.entity_id
_entity_poly.type
_entity_poly.pdbx_seq_one_letter_code
_entity_poly.pdbx_strand_id
1 'polypeptide(L)'
;MNISKFPQDKENSMNLEKYSIGVGDRFGHQGNAQLKAFLTAKQQGVDVVPVWNKSNREHTIIGTNPEDTRREADAAVKKMGWPGAYHVDADHIGLGNVDKFMAHADFFTLDVADFIGKAPGEAELKAFEQSMSKYIGKLNIPGVQREISVSAESLHTIAAKYLYAVKEAAKTYQHILKSKGEGKFIVEVSMDETDAPQTPVEMFFILAAIAQEGIPAQTIAPKFSGKFLKGIDYVGNPNAFAQEFEEDVLVIARAVNVFHLPKNLKLSVHSGSDKFSLYPHIRQVLKKHQAGLHLKTAGTTWLEELIGLAAAGGEGLTIAQEVYAQSFARRDELCKPYATVVEIDPAKLPAPAQVNQWTSAQFVSALQHEQKNPEFNIHFRQMLHVAFKVAAEMGTRYTSALDKYEASVSASVTGNILNRHLKPLFIG
;
A
#
# COMPACT_ATOMS: atom_id res chain seq x y z
N MET A 1 -14.31 11.71 -33.64
CA MET A 1 -13.26 10.77 -33.20
C MET A 1 -12.49 11.45 -32.08
N ASN A 2 -12.73 11.08 -30.83
CA ASN A 2 -11.95 11.59 -29.69
C ASN A 2 -10.64 10.80 -29.63
N ILE A 3 -9.53 11.45 -29.95
CA ILE A 3 -8.20 10.91 -29.69
C ILE A 3 -8.03 10.94 -28.17
N SER A 4 -7.93 9.77 -27.53
CA SER A 4 -7.69 9.68 -26.08
C SER A 4 -6.46 10.51 -25.70
N LYS A 5 -6.58 11.37 -24.67
CA LYS A 5 -5.47 12.18 -24.13
C LYS A 5 -4.38 11.30 -23.48
N PHE A 6 -4.69 10.03 -23.21
CA PHE A 6 -3.82 9.12 -22.48
C PHE A 6 -3.41 7.89 -23.32
N PRO A 7 -2.18 7.38 -23.14
CA PRO A 7 -1.55 6.34 -23.97
C PRO A 7 -2.19 4.95 -23.90
N GLN A 8 -3.20 4.74 -23.09
CA GLN A 8 -3.82 3.45 -22.77
C GLN A 8 -4.41 2.68 -23.97
N ASP A 9 -4.71 3.36 -25.08
CA ASP A 9 -5.12 2.70 -26.35
C ASP A 9 -3.94 2.56 -27.35
N LYS A 10 -2.72 2.96 -26.98
CA LYS A 10 -1.52 2.75 -27.79
C LYS A 10 -0.99 1.33 -27.56
N GLU A 11 -0.67 0.67 -28.67
CA GLU A 11 0.01 -0.63 -28.68
C GLU A 11 1.29 -0.55 -27.83
N ASN A 12 1.50 -1.51 -26.92
CA ASN A 12 2.63 -1.59 -25.97
C ASN A 12 2.64 -0.59 -24.77
N SER A 13 1.52 0.03 -24.41
CA SER A 13 1.41 0.74 -23.12
C SER A 13 1.36 -0.25 -21.95
N MET A 14 2.16 0.01 -20.91
CA MET A 14 2.16 -0.76 -19.67
C MET A 14 0.86 -0.50 -18.90
N ASN A 15 0.06 -1.55 -18.69
CA ASN A 15 -1.22 -1.49 -18.00
C ASN A 15 -1.22 -2.50 -16.83
N LEU A 16 -1.44 -2.01 -15.63
CA LEU A 16 -1.63 -2.82 -14.44
C LEU A 16 -2.93 -3.62 -14.53
N GLU A 17 -2.87 -4.89 -14.16
CA GLU A 17 -3.97 -5.84 -14.21
C GLU A 17 -5.09 -5.46 -13.25
N LYS A 18 -6.26 -6.09 -13.40
CA LYS A 18 -7.44 -5.81 -12.56
C LYS A 18 -7.12 -5.91 -11.06
N TYR A 19 -6.41 -6.95 -10.64
CA TYR A 19 -6.01 -7.16 -9.25
C TYR A 19 -4.49 -7.19 -9.13
N SER A 20 -3.99 -6.50 -8.12
CA SER A 20 -2.56 -6.46 -7.81
C SER A 20 -2.35 -6.31 -6.32
N ILE A 21 -1.30 -6.90 -5.78
CA ILE A 21 -0.91 -6.72 -4.37
C ILE A 21 0.55 -6.29 -4.31
N GLY A 22 0.79 -5.20 -3.59
CA GLY A 22 2.10 -4.79 -3.10
C GLY A 22 2.63 -5.81 -2.09
N VAL A 23 3.78 -6.40 -2.36
CA VAL A 23 4.45 -7.45 -1.57
C VAL A 23 5.82 -6.97 -1.09
N GLY A 24 5.83 -5.86 -0.34
CA GLY A 24 7.08 -5.33 0.17
C GLY A 24 7.87 -6.34 1.00
N ASP A 25 9.14 -6.50 0.65
CA ASP A 25 10.13 -7.27 1.40
C ASP A 25 11.26 -6.33 1.83
N ARG A 26 11.39 -6.15 3.14
CA ARG A 26 12.39 -5.26 3.71
C ARG A 26 13.79 -5.83 3.61
N PHE A 27 13.96 -7.14 3.71
CA PHE A 27 15.28 -7.78 3.73
C PHE A 27 15.65 -8.42 2.40
N GLY A 28 14.68 -8.72 1.54
CA GLY A 28 14.90 -9.20 0.18
C GLY A 28 15.18 -10.70 0.09
N HIS A 29 14.58 -11.49 0.99
CA HIS A 29 14.76 -12.95 1.11
C HIS A 29 13.46 -13.73 0.82
N GLN A 30 12.33 -13.05 0.62
CA GLN A 30 11.00 -13.65 0.66
C GLN A 30 10.30 -13.72 -0.70
N GLY A 31 10.89 -13.18 -1.77
CA GLY A 31 10.29 -13.21 -3.11
C GLY A 31 9.80 -14.60 -3.57
N ASN A 32 10.53 -15.68 -3.26
CA ASN A 32 10.10 -17.05 -3.59
C ASN A 32 8.85 -17.48 -2.81
N ALA A 33 8.82 -17.21 -1.51
CA ALA A 33 7.69 -17.53 -0.63
C ALA A 33 6.45 -16.70 -0.99
N GLN A 34 6.64 -15.42 -1.29
CA GLN A 34 5.59 -14.55 -1.80
C GLN A 34 5.02 -15.12 -3.11
N LEU A 35 5.86 -15.38 -4.13
CA LEU A 35 5.39 -15.93 -5.41
C LEU A 35 4.69 -17.28 -5.29
N LYS A 36 5.11 -18.15 -4.37
CA LYS A 36 4.42 -19.41 -4.10
C LYS A 36 2.94 -19.18 -3.74
N ALA A 37 2.63 -18.12 -2.98
CA ALA A 37 1.25 -17.74 -2.66
C ALA A 37 0.48 -17.32 -3.92
N PHE A 38 1.06 -16.50 -4.80
CA PHE A 38 0.41 -16.06 -6.04
C PHE A 38 0.19 -17.21 -7.02
N LEU A 39 1.17 -18.10 -7.19
CA LEU A 39 1.02 -19.31 -8.01
C LEU A 39 -0.13 -20.19 -7.50
N THR A 40 -0.22 -20.36 -6.18
CA THR A 40 -1.31 -21.12 -5.57
C THR A 40 -2.67 -20.47 -5.77
N ALA A 41 -2.76 -19.13 -5.64
CA ALA A 41 -3.99 -18.39 -5.91
C ALA A 41 -4.39 -18.47 -7.40
N LYS A 42 -3.41 -18.40 -8.33
CA LYS A 42 -3.64 -18.55 -9.76
C LYS A 42 -4.18 -19.94 -10.12
N GLN A 43 -3.66 -20.99 -9.50
CA GLN A 43 -4.20 -22.35 -9.62
C GLN A 43 -5.64 -22.48 -9.11
N GLN A 44 -6.05 -21.59 -8.20
CA GLN A 44 -7.43 -21.49 -7.69
C GLN A 44 -8.29 -20.53 -8.53
N GLY A 45 -7.82 -20.10 -9.70
CA GLY A 45 -8.59 -19.30 -10.65
C GLY A 45 -8.59 -17.79 -10.38
N VAL A 46 -7.72 -17.29 -9.49
CA VAL A 46 -7.58 -15.84 -9.25
C VAL A 46 -6.28 -15.34 -9.83
N ASP A 47 -6.39 -14.42 -10.79
CA ASP A 47 -5.24 -13.72 -11.34
C ASP A 47 -4.97 -12.42 -10.56
N VAL A 48 -3.87 -12.39 -9.82
CA VAL A 48 -3.39 -11.21 -9.07
C VAL A 48 -1.93 -11.02 -9.41
N VAL A 49 -1.55 -9.80 -9.77
CA VAL A 49 -0.16 -9.49 -10.07
C VAL A 49 0.61 -9.04 -8.81
N PRO A 50 1.78 -9.66 -8.53
CA PRO A 50 2.66 -9.21 -7.45
C PRO A 50 3.40 -7.93 -7.85
N VAL A 51 3.46 -6.98 -6.92
CA VAL A 51 4.19 -5.72 -7.07
C VAL A 51 5.17 -5.60 -5.90
N TRP A 52 6.47 -5.70 -6.11
CA TRP A 52 7.45 -5.49 -5.03
C TRP A 52 7.58 -3.99 -4.75
N ASN A 53 7.01 -3.52 -3.64
CA ASN A 53 7.06 -2.12 -3.23
C ASN A 53 8.03 -1.94 -2.06
N LYS A 54 8.85 -0.88 -2.12
CA LYS A 54 9.72 -0.50 -1.00
C LYS A 54 9.98 1.00 -1.01
N SER A 55 9.79 1.64 0.13
CA SER A 55 9.98 3.09 0.25
C SER A 55 11.47 3.46 0.38
N ASN A 56 11.82 4.70 0.01
CA ASN A 56 13.19 5.21 0.25
C ASN A 56 13.59 5.18 1.73
N ARG A 57 12.61 5.33 2.65
CA ARG A 57 12.82 5.22 4.09
C ARG A 57 13.25 3.81 4.49
N GLU A 58 12.57 2.79 3.97
CA GLU A 58 12.90 1.39 4.24
C GLU A 58 14.26 1.01 3.66
N HIS A 59 14.57 1.43 2.44
CA HIS A 59 15.91 1.28 1.87
C HIS A 59 17.00 1.87 2.78
N THR A 60 16.79 3.10 3.26
CA THR A 60 17.75 3.78 4.14
C THR A 60 17.94 3.07 5.48
N ILE A 61 16.86 2.60 6.11
CA ILE A 61 16.92 1.90 7.40
C ILE A 61 17.60 0.53 7.27
N ILE A 62 17.32 -0.20 6.20
CA ILE A 62 17.89 -1.54 5.98
C ILE A 62 19.33 -1.45 5.45
N GLY A 63 19.70 -0.37 4.76
CA GLY A 63 20.97 -0.26 4.05
C GLY A 63 20.94 -0.95 2.69
N THR A 64 19.80 -0.91 1.99
CA THR A 64 19.61 -1.46 0.63
C THR A 64 19.33 -0.33 -0.36
N ASN A 65 19.41 -0.63 -1.66
CA ASN A 65 19.10 0.28 -2.76
C ASN A 65 17.95 -0.26 -3.63
N PRO A 66 17.27 0.57 -4.44
CA PRO A 66 16.18 0.13 -5.32
C PRO A 66 16.54 -1.02 -6.27
N GLU A 67 17.82 -1.09 -6.69
CA GLU A 67 18.33 -2.22 -7.47
C GLU A 67 18.16 -3.57 -6.77
N ASP A 68 18.31 -3.61 -5.45
CA ASP A 68 18.21 -4.86 -4.68
C ASP A 68 16.80 -5.45 -4.77
N THR A 69 15.77 -4.60 -4.67
CA THR A 69 14.37 -5.02 -4.83
C THR A 69 14.07 -5.50 -6.24
N ARG A 70 14.60 -4.83 -7.27
CA ARG A 70 14.49 -5.31 -8.66
C ARG A 70 15.15 -6.67 -8.84
N ARG A 71 16.38 -6.82 -8.34
CA ARG A 71 17.14 -8.08 -8.43
C ARG A 71 16.41 -9.22 -7.71
N GLU A 72 15.84 -8.96 -6.54
CA GLU A 72 15.02 -9.94 -5.82
C GLU A 72 13.81 -10.38 -6.65
N ALA A 73 13.00 -9.43 -7.12
CA ALA A 73 11.79 -9.72 -7.89
C ALA A 73 12.10 -10.53 -9.15
N ASP A 74 13.10 -10.10 -9.93
CA ASP A 74 13.52 -10.79 -11.16
C ASP A 74 14.04 -12.21 -10.86
N ALA A 75 14.83 -12.37 -9.80
CA ALA A 75 15.36 -13.68 -9.39
C ALA A 75 14.23 -14.63 -8.94
N ALA A 76 13.27 -14.13 -8.15
CA ALA A 76 12.13 -14.91 -7.69
C ALA A 76 11.25 -15.35 -8.86
N VAL A 77 10.91 -14.42 -9.77
CA VAL A 77 10.11 -14.70 -10.97
C VAL A 77 10.76 -15.78 -11.83
N LYS A 78 12.07 -15.65 -12.08
CA LYS A 78 12.83 -16.63 -12.84
C LYS A 78 12.87 -17.99 -12.16
N LYS A 79 13.16 -18.04 -10.86
CA LYS A 79 13.29 -19.29 -10.08
C LYS A 79 11.97 -20.02 -9.95
N MET A 80 10.88 -19.29 -9.73
CA MET A 80 9.54 -19.87 -9.52
C MET A 80 8.78 -20.11 -10.83
N GLY A 81 9.32 -19.67 -11.98
CA GLY A 81 8.66 -19.81 -13.28
C GLY A 81 7.34 -19.05 -13.35
N TRP A 82 7.27 -17.85 -12.77
CA TRP A 82 6.04 -17.05 -12.76
C TRP A 82 5.65 -16.66 -14.20
N PRO A 83 4.44 -17.02 -14.67
CA PRO A 83 4.07 -16.87 -16.08
C PRO A 83 3.40 -15.52 -16.40
N GLY A 84 3.11 -14.69 -15.40
CA GLY A 84 2.38 -13.43 -15.54
C GLY A 84 3.29 -12.20 -15.49
N ALA A 85 2.68 -11.01 -15.56
CA ALA A 85 3.40 -9.78 -15.28
C ALA A 85 3.76 -9.68 -13.79
N TYR A 86 4.75 -8.85 -13.50
CA TYR A 86 5.14 -8.43 -12.16
C TYR A 86 5.77 -7.05 -12.25
N HIS A 87 5.75 -6.31 -11.15
CA HIS A 87 6.21 -4.93 -11.11
C HIS A 87 7.07 -4.64 -9.90
N VAL A 88 7.86 -3.58 -9.98
CA VAL A 88 8.64 -3.03 -8.87
C VAL A 88 8.22 -1.58 -8.68
N ASP A 89 7.72 -1.29 -7.50
CA ASP A 89 7.13 -0.02 -7.12
C ASP A 89 8.09 0.83 -6.29
N ALA A 90 8.35 2.03 -6.81
CA ALA A 90 8.99 3.12 -6.09
C ALA A 90 7.96 3.77 -5.16
N ASP A 91 7.88 3.26 -3.94
CA ASP A 91 6.84 3.62 -2.97
C ASP A 91 7.14 4.96 -2.29
N HIS A 92 6.10 5.79 -2.09
CA HIS A 92 6.15 7.13 -1.51
C HIS A 92 7.30 8.01 -2.05
N ILE A 93 7.24 8.33 -3.35
CA ILE A 93 8.26 9.15 -4.02
C ILE A 93 7.80 10.57 -4.36
N GLY A 94 8.79 11.45 -4.48
CA GLY A 94 8.67 12.79 -5.05
C GLY A 94 9.98 13.20 -5.74
N LEU A 95 10.08 14.45 -6.20
CA LEU A 95 11.28 14.94 -6.91
C LEU A 95 12.59 14.75 -6.13
N GLY A 96 12.55 14.76 -4.79
CA GLY A 96 13.75 14.63 -3.96
C GLY A 96 14.37 13.22 -3.91
N ASN A 97 13.65 12.17 -4.32
CA ASN A 97 14.12 10.79 -4.19
C ASN A 97 13.87 9.91 -5.43
N VAL A 98 13.00 10.31 -6.36
CA VAL A 98 12.58 9.51 -7.52
C VAL A 98 13.73 9.04 -8.41
N ASP A 99 14.79 9.83 -8.57
CA ASP A 99 15.92 9.49 -9.45
C ASP A 99 16.62 8.19 -9.06
N LYS A 100 16.64 7.85 -7.77
CA LYS A 100 17.22 6.60 -7.27
C LYS A 100 16.50 5.35 -7.78
N PHE A 101 15.21 5.48 -8.11
CA PHE A 101 14.36 4.37 -8.53
C PHE A 101 14.23 4.26 -10.04
N MET A 102 14.61 5.30 -10.80
CA MET A 102 14.29 5.47 -12.21
C MET A 102 14.69 4.27 -13.09
N ALA A 103 15.84 3.66 -12.80
CA ALA A 103 16.38 2.52 -13.54
C ALA A 103 15.81 1.15 -13.10
N HIS A 104 15.22 1.07 -11.90
CA HIS A 104 14.91 -0.22 -11.26
C HIS A 104 13.40 -0.43 -11.01
N ALA A 105 12.61 0.64 -11.00
CA ALA A 105 11.16 0.60 -10.83
C ALA A 105 10.42 0.82 -12.17
N ASP A 106 9.25 0.21 -12.29
CA ASP A 106 8.29 0.38 -13.39
C ASP A 106 6.89 0.80 -12.90
N PHE A 107 6.68 0.83 -11.58
CA PHE A 107 5.54 1.42 -10.91
C PHE A 107 6.06 2.57 -10.04
N PHE A 108 5.38 3.73 -10.08
CA PHE A 108 5.74 4.89 -9.27
C PHE A 108 4.54 5.42 -8.48
N THR A 109 4.64 5.42 -7.15
CA THR A 109 3.66 6.02 -6.25
C THR A 109 4.05 7.44 -5.88
N LEU A 110 3.36 8.40 -6.51
CA LEU A 110 3.56 9.83 -6.32
C LEU A 110 2.86 10.26 -5.03
N ASP A 111 3.64 10.52 -3.99
CA ASP A 111 3.11 10.97 -2.70
C ASP A 111 2.91 12.49 -2.72
N VAL A 112 1.70 12.93 -2.38
CA VAL A 112 1.36 14.35 -2.32
C VAL A 112 0.79 14.81 -0.98
N ALA A 113 0.85 13.97 0.06
CA ALA A 113 0.24 14.28 1.36
C ALA A 113 0.74 15.61 1.95
N ASP A 114 2.06 15.84 1.93
CA ASP A 114 2.72 17.07 2.42
C ASP A 114 2.36 18.35 1.64
N PHE A 115 1.68 18.22 0.51
CA PHE A 115 1.29 19.33 -0.36
C PHE A 115 -0.20 19.68 -0.27
N ILE A 116 -1.01 18.84 0.39
CA ILE A 116 -2.43 19.12 0.58
C ILE A 116 -2.63 20.29 1.54
N GLY A 117 -3.55 21.19 1.19
CA GLY A 117 -3.82 22.43 1.92
C GLY A 117 -2.91 23.60 1.55
N LYS A 118 -1.88 23.38 0.71
CA LYS A 118 -1.09 24.48 0.15
C LYS A 118 -1.85 25.14 -1.00
N ALA A 119 -1.90 26.47 -0.99
CA ALA A 119 -2.67 27.21 -1.98
C ALA A 119 -2.02 27.11 -3.38
N PRO A 120 -2.79 26.77 -4.43
CA PRO A 120 -2.35 26.89 -5.81
C PRO A 120 -2.21 28.36 -6.24
N GLY A 121 -1.62 28.62 -7.41
CA GLY A 121 -1.62 29.97 -7.98
C GLY A 121 -3.04 30.45 -8.29
N GLU A 122 -3.34 31.73 -8.03
CA GLU A 122 -4.70 32.27 -8.18
C GLU A 122 -5.27 32.10 -9.59
N ALA A 123 -4.44 32.30 -10.62
CA ALA A 123 -4.84 32.11 -12.01
C ALA A 123 -5.17 30.64 -12.33
N GLU A 124 -4.42 29.70 -11.74
CA GLU A 124 -4.62 28.26 -11.92
C GLU A 124 -5.89 27.80 -11.22
N LEU A 125 -6.13 28.31 -10.00
CA LEU A 125 -7.35 28.07 -9.24
C LEU A 125 -8.58 28.52 -10.02
N LYS A 126 -8.59 29.77 -10.50
CA LYS A 126 -9.68 30.32 -11.32
C LYS A 126 -9.90 29.53 -12.60
N ALA A 127 -8.82 29.11 -13.28
CA ALA A 127 -8.93 28.31 -14.50
C ALA A 127 -9.55 26.93 -14.22
N PHE A 128 -9.14 26.27 -13.12
CA PHE A 128 -9.71 25.00 -12.70
C PHE A 128 -11.20 25.14 -12.38
N GLU A 129 -11.58 26.13 -11.57
CA GLU A 129 -12.98 26.41 -11.21
C GLU A 129 -13.85 26.67 -12.44
N GLN A 130 -13.38 27.51 -13.37
CA GLN A 130 -14.09 27.79 -14.62
C GLN A 130 -14.32 26.50 -15.42
N SER A 131 -13.30 25.66 -15.55
CA SER A 131 -13.39 24.39 -16.28
C SER A 131 -14.33 23.36 -15.63
N MET A 132 -14.53 23.46 -14.32
CA MET A 132 -15.36 22.56 -13.51
C MET A 132 -16.75 23.12 -13.18
N SER A 133 -17.03 24.36 -13.56
CA SER A 133 -18.30 25.06 -13.27
C SER A 133 -19.55 24.30 -13.73
N LYS A 134 -19.45 23.48 -14.79
CA LYS A 134 -20.55 22.62 -15.27
C LYS A 134 -21.01 21.55 -14.27
N TYR A 135 -20.22 21.28 -13.23
CA TYR A 135 -20.56 20.36 -12.15
C TYR A 135 -21.17 21.05 -10.93
N ILE A 136 -21.30 22.39 -10.94
CA ILE A 136 -22.07 23.14 -9.93
C ILE A 136 -23.56 22.78 -10.07
N GLY A 137 -24.23 22.60 -8.93
CA GLY A 137 -25.58 22.07 -8.84
C GLY A 137 -25.56 20.61 -8.42
N LYS A 138 -26.44 19.79 -9.01
CA LYS A 138 -26.55 18.37 -8.67
C LYS A 138 -25.49 17.53 -9.41
N LEU A 139 -24.56 16.95 -8.66
CA LEU A 139 -23.58 16.01 -9.20
C LEU A 139 -24.14 14.59 -9.16
N ASN A 140 -24.39 14.02 -10.34
CA ASN A 140 -24.86 12.64 -10.46
C ASN A 140 -23.66 11.68 -10.59
N ILE A 141 -23.51 10.80 -9.59
CA ILE A 141 -22.61 9.63 -9.61
C ILE A 141 -23.49 8.38 -9.58
N PRO A 142 -23.62 7.64 -10.71
CA PRO A 142 -24.47 6.46 -10.77
C PRO A 142 -24.14 5.44 -9.66
N GLY A 143 -25.16 4.95 -8.97
CA GLY A 143 -25.03 3.97 -7.88
C GLY A 143 -24.89 4.58 -6.48
N VAL A 144 -24.45 5.83 -6.36
CA VAL A 144 -24.41 6.55 -5.08
C VAL A 144 -25.84 6.96 -4.71
N GLN A 145 -26.31 6.52 -3.54
CA GLN A 145 -27.71 6.67 -3.14
C GLN A 145 -28.06 8.08 -2.67
N ARG A 146 -27.10 8.80 -2.07
CA ARG A 146 -27.32 10.16 -1.58
C ARG A 146 -27.19 11.17 -2.71
N GLU A 147 -28.02 12.21 -2.66
CA GLU A 147 -27.84 13.36 -3.53
C GLU A 147 -26.58 14.12 -3.15
N ILE A 148 -25.80 14.50 -4.16
CA ILE A 148 -24.58 15.26 -4.00
C ILE A 148 -24.78 16.61 -4.66
N SER A 149 -24.67 17.67 -3.86
CA SER A 149 -24.79 19.05 -4.32
C SER A 149 -23.44 19.74 -4.25
N VAL A 150 -23.07 20.41 -5.33
CA VAL A 150 -21.82 21.16 -5.46
C VAL A 150 -22.16 22.64 -5.60
N SER A 151 -21.71 23.46 -4.65
CA SER A 151 -21.74 24.92 -4.77
C SER A 151 -20.42 25.44 -5.35
N ALA A 152 -20.43 26.68 -5.87
CA ALA A 152 -19.21 27.37 -6.28
C ALA A 152 -18.18 27.46 -5.14
N GLU A 153 -18.65 27.70 -3.91
CA GLU A 153 -17.82 27.74 -2.70
C GLU A 153 -17.20 26.37 -2.38
N SER A 154 -17.97 25.28 -2.50
CA SER A 154 -17.44 23.93 -2.29
C SER A 154 -16.38 23.58 -3.35
N LEU A 155 -16.61 23.93 -4.62
CA LEU A 155 -15.63 23.74 -5.69
C LEU A 155 -14.34 24.53 -5.41
N HIS A 156 -14.47 25.80 -5.02
CA HIS A 156 -13.33 26.64 -4.62
C HIS A 156 -12.53 26.02 -3.48
N THR A 157 -13.22 25.58 -2.43
CA THR A 157 -12.60 24.98 -1.23
C THR A 157 -11.82 23.72 -1.58
N ILE A 158 -12.41 22.85 -2.39
CA ILE A 158 -11.78 21.60 -2.83
C ILE A 158 -10.56 21.90 -3.72
N ALA A 159 -10.71 22.82 -4.68
CA ALA A 159 -9.63 23.20 -5.57
C ALA A 159 -8.46 23.86 -4.81
N ALA A 160 -8.75 24.79 -3.90
CA ALA A 160 -7.75 25.42 -3.05
C ALA A 160 -7.00 24.42 -2.14
N LYS A 161 -7.68 23.34 -1.73
CA LYS A 161 -7.11 22.30 -0.86
C LYS A 161 -6.24 21.30 -1.62
N TYR A 162 -6.62 20.88 -2.83
CA TYR A 162 -5.97 19.74 -3.50
C TYR A 162 -5.23 20.06 -4.79
N LEU A 163 -5.53 21.17 -5.48
CA LEU A 163 -4.97 21.43 -6.80
C LEU A 163 -3.44 21.52 -6.76
N TYR A 164 -2.88 22.21 -5.77
CA TYR A 164 -1.43 22.31 -5.61
C TYR A 164 -0.77 20.93 -5.44
N ALA A 165 -1.37 20.06 -4.62
CA ALA A 165 -0.87 18.70 -4.40
C ALA A 165 -0.83 17.89 -5.70
N VAL A 166 -1.90 17.94 -6.51
CA VAL A 166 -1.96 17.26 -7.81
C VAL A 166 -0.90 17.82 -8.78
N LYS A 167 -0.60 19.12 -8.73
CA LYS A 167 0.48 19.73 -9.53
C LYS A 167 1.86 19.25 -9.12
N GLU A 168 2.11 18.99 -7.84
CA GLU A 168 3.37 18.38 -7.39
C GLU A 168 3.51 16.93 -7.87
N ALA A 169 2.41 16.15 -7.86
CA ALA A 169 2.39 14.85 -8.56
C ALA A 169 2.69 15.03 -10.06
N ALA A 170 2.10 16.03 -10.72
CA ALA A 170 2.35 16.29 -12.14
C ALA A 170 3.83 16.59 -12.41
N LYS A 171 4.48 17.42 -11.58
CA LYS A 171 5.93 17.69 -11.70
C LYS A 171 6.76 16.41 -11.61
N THR A 172 6.46 15.57 -10.62
CA THR A 172 7.17 14.29 -10.44
C THR A 172 6.90 13.34 -11.61
N TYR A 173 5.66 13.23 -12.06
CA TYR A 173 5.27 12.46 -13.24
C TYR A 173 6.02 12.93 -14.49
N GLN A 174 6.06 14.24 -14.76
CA GLN A 174 6.76 14.80 -15.93
C GLN A 174 8.26 14.53 -15.89
N HIS A 175 8.85 14.52 -14.69
CA HIS A 175 10.25 14.15 -14.51
C HIS A 175 10.51 12.68 -14.87
N ILE A 176 9.67 11.76 -14.41
CA ILE A 176 9.74 10.33 -14.77
C ILE A 176 9.50 10.14 -16.27
N LEU A 177 8.49 10.83 -16.82
CA LEU A 177 8.12 10.75 -18.23
C LEU A 177 9.28 11.13 -19.15
N LYS A 178 10.04 12.19 -18.81
CA LYS A 178 11.23 12.60 -19.57
C LYS A 178 12.31 11.52 -19.63
N SER A 179 12.41 10.70 -18.58
CA SER A 179 13.43 9.65 -18.48
C SER A 179 12.96 8.32 -19.10
N LYS A 180 11.75 7.88 -18.78
CA LYS A 180 11.25 6.54 -19.17
C LYS A 180 10.47 6.53 -20.47
N GLY A 181 9.92 7.67 -20.89
CA GLY A 181 9.03 7.77 -22.04
C GLY A 181 7.57 7.37 -21.73
N GLU A 182 6.68 7.77 -22.63
CA GLU A 182 5.23 7.59 -22.47
C GLU A 182 4.83 6.11 -22.50
N GLY A 183 3.94 5.70 -21.59
CA GLY A 183 3.38 4.34 -21.56
C GLY A 183 4.36 3.25 -21.12
N LYS A 184 5.53 3.61 -20.57
CA LYS A 184 6.57 2.66 -20.12
C LYS A 184 6.58 2.38 -18.62
N PHE A 185 5.64 2.95 -17.87
CA PHE A 185 5.54 2.80 -16.43
C PHE A 185 4.10 3.02 -15.94
N ILE A 186 3.82 2.51 -14.75
CA ILE A 186 2.56 2.65 -14.03
C ILE A 186 2.67 3.82 -13.06
N VAL A 187 1.58 4.59 -12.94
CA VAL A 187 1.50 5.74 -12.03
C VAL A 187 0.38 5.54 -11.04
N GLU A 188 0.71 5.75 -9.77
CA GLU A 188 -0.22 5.94 -8.68
C GLU A 188 -0.13 7.37 -8.14
N VAL A 189 -1.25 7.96 -7.77
CA VAL A 189 -1.28 9.18 -6.95
C VAL A 189 -1.74 8.82 -5.55
N SER A 190 -0.93 9.12 -4.53
CA SER A 190 -1.22 8.79 -3.13
C SER A 190 -1.50 10.02 -2.29
N MET A 191 -2.56 9.93 -1.49
CA MET A 191 -3.07 10.96 -0.58
C MET A 191 -3.48 10.33 0.76
N ASP A 192 -2.96 9.14 1.07
CA ASP A 192 -3.37 8.32 2.20
C ASP A 192 -2.77 8.77 3.54
N GLU A 193 -1.68 9.54 3.53
CA GLU A 193 -1.04 10.08 4.73
C GLU A 193 -1.59 11.47 5.15
N THR A 194 -2.89 11.71 4.92
CA THR A 194 -3.55 12.99 5.24
C THR A 194 -4.43 12.93 6.48
N ASP A 195 -4.65 14.08 7.14
CA ASP A 195 -5.41 14.15 8.39
C ASP A 195 -6.89 13.71 8.28
N ALA A 196 -7.53 13.97 7.12
CA ALA A 196 -8.94 13.69 6.90
C ALA A 196 -9.15 12.83 5.66
N PRO A 197 -10.13 11.89 5.68
CA PRO A 197 -10.52 11.14 4.51
C PRO A 197 -11.11 12.05 3.43
N GLN A 198 -10.89 11.71 2.16
CA GLN A 198 -11.50 12.44 1.06
C GLN A 198 -12.95 12.01 0.89
N THR A 199 -13.86 12.98 0.80
CA THR A 199 -15.26 12.73 0.43
C THR A 199 -15.38 12.35 -1.05
N PRO A 200 -16.47 11.68 -1.48
CA PRO A 200 -16.68 11.38 -2.90
C PRO A 200 -16.65 12.59 -3.84
N VAL A 201 -17.05 13.78 -3.37
CA VAL A 201 -16.96 15.03 -4.16
C VAL A 201 -15.53 15.50 -4.29
N GLU A 202 -14.76 15.46 -3.19
CA GLU A 202 -13.34 15.75 -3.24
C GLU A 202 -12.63 14.80 -4.19
N MET A 203 -12.86 13.49 -4.07
CA MET A 203 -12.30 12.47 -4.96
C MET A 203 -12.63 12.73 -6.44
N PHE A 204 -13.88 13.11 -6.75
CA PHE A 204 -14.27 13.43 -8.12
C PHE A 204 -13.47 14.60 -8.70
N PHE A 205 -13.28 15.70 -7.95
CA PHE A 205 -12.52 16.86 -8.41
C PHE A 205 -11.00 16.65 -8.37
N ILE A 206 -10.49 15.83 -7.45
CA ILE A 206 -9.09 15.37 -7.46
C ILE A 206 -8.79 14.62 -8.76
N LEU A 207 -9.66 13.67 -9.14
CA LEU A 207 -9.52 12.93 -10.40
C LEU A 207 -9.65 13.85 -11.63
N ALA A 208 -10.49 14.89 -11.56
CA ALA A 208 -10.57 15.92 -12.59
C ALA A 208 -9.24 16.69 -12.73
N ALA A 209 -8.62 17.08 -11.61
CA ALA A 209 -7.32 17.76 -11.61
C ALA A 209 -6.21 16.85 -12.15
N ILE A 210 -6.16 15.59 -11.74
CA ILE A 210 -5.21 14.57 -12.24
C ILE A 210 -5.33 14.45 -13.77
N ALA A 211 -6.56 14.44 -14.29
CA ALA A 211 -6.81 14.37 -15.72
C ALA A 211 -6.37 15.64 -16.48
N GLN A 212 -6.58 16.82 -15.88
CA GLN A 212 -6.17 18.09 -16.48
C GLN A 212 -4.65 18.23 -16.57
N GLU A 213 -3.95 17.87 -15.49
CA GLU A 213 -2.49 17.82 -15.42
C GLU A 213 -1.87 16.68 -16.26
N GLY A 214 -2.71 15.82 -16.86
CA GLY A 214 -2.29 14.83 -17.84
C GLY A 214 -1.55 13.64 -17.24
N ILE A 215 -1.84 13.32 -15.98
CA ILE A 215 -1.27 12.15 -15.29
C ILE A 215 -2.10 10.91 -15.64
N PRO A 216 -1.55 9.88 -16.32
CA PRO A 216 -2.22 8.62 -16.62
C PRO A 216 -2.25 7.71 -15.38
N ALA A 217 -2.86 8.18 -14.28
CA ALA A 217 -2.95 7.40 -13.05
C ALA A 217 -3.76 6.11 -13.26
N GLN A 218 -3.16 4.96 -12.94
CA GLN A 218 -3.82 3.65 -12.99
C GLN A 218 -4.25 3.19 -11.60
N THR A 219 -3.73 3.82 -10.55
CA THR A 219 -4.25 3.67 -9.20
C THR A 219 -4.31 5.01 -8.49
N ILE A 220 -5.22 5.11 -7.52
CA ILE A 220 -5.31 6.25 -6.59
C ILE A 220 -5.49 5.72 -5.18
N ALA A 221 -4.71 6.24 -4.24
CA ALA A 221 -4.75 5.86 -2.84
C ALA A 221 -5.30 7.01 -1.98
N PRO A 222 -6.61 7.01 -1.68
CA PRO A 222 -7.18 7.99 -0.76
C PRO A 222 -6.89 7.61 0.70
N LYS A 223 -7.11 8.56 1.60
CA LYS A 223 -7.27 8.31 3.02
C LYS A 223 -8.70 7.81 3.27
N PHE A 224 -8.83 6.63 3.87
CA PHE A 224 -10.11 6.12 4.35
C PHE A 224 -10.41 6.55 5.79
N SER A 225 -11.69 6.55 6.13
CA SER A 225 -12.20 6.72 7.50
C SER A 225 -11.68 5.61 8.42
N GLY A 226 -11.71 5.88 9.74
CA GLY A 226 -11.12 4.99 10.75
C GLY A 226 -9.59 4.98 10.72
N LYS A 227 -8.98 3.98 11.38
CA LYS A 227 -7.53 3.89 11.52
C LYS A 227 -6.97 2.63 10.88
N PHE A 228 -5.99 2.85 10.01
CA PHE A 228 -5.22 1.80 9.32
C PHE A 228 -3.86 1.63 10.00
N LEU A 229 -3.89 1.28 11.29
CA LEU A 229 -2.67 1.14 12.08
C LEU A 229 -1.80 -0.03 11.57
N LYS A 230 -0.48 0.15 11.65
CA LYS A 230 0.49 -0.84 11.15
C LYS A 230 0.43 -2.12 11.99
N GLY A 231 0.46 -3.27 11.32
CA GLY A 231 0.54 -4.60 11.95
C GLY A 231 -0.74 -5.13 12.59
N ILE A 232 -1.86 -4.41 12.53
CA ILE A 232 -3.10 -4.80 13.21
C ILE A 232 -4.32 -4.63 12.29
N ASP A 233 -5.47 -5.12 12.75
CA ASP A 233 -6.74 -4.96 12.04
C ASP A 233 -7.26 -3.52 12.12
N TYR A 234 -8.25 -3.23 11.28
CA TYR A 234 -8.89 -1.94 11.17
C TYR A 234 -9.58 -1.54 12.49
N VAL A 235 -9.37 -0.28 12.89
CA VAL A 235 -10.07 0.32 14.03
C VAL A 235 -11.10 1.31 13.51
N GLY A 236 -12.37 0.92 13.59
CA GLY A 236 -13.50 1.72 13.12
C GLY A 236 -14.73 0.85 12.89
N ASN A 237 -15.68 1.35 12.07
CA ASN A 237 -16.86 0.59 11.65
C ASN A 237 -16.63 0.00 10.23
N PRO A 238 -16.47 -1.33 10.07
CA PRO A 238 -16.26 -1.95 8.77
C PRO A 238 -17.37 -1.68 7.75
N ASN A 239 -18.63 -1.53 8.19
CA ASN A 239 -19.74 -1.21 7.28
C ASN A 239 -19.66 0.24 6.77
N ALA A 240 -19.21 1.18 7.61
CA ALA A 240 -18.98 2.55 7.17
C ALA A 240 -17.85 2.62 6.15
N PHE A 241 -16.75 1.89 6.40
CA PHE A 241 -15.67 1.71 5.42
C PHE A 241 -16.19 1.09 4.12
N ALA A 242 -17.01 0.04 4.20
CA ALA A 242 -17.53 -0.63 3.01
C ALA A 242 -18.35 0.32 2.13
N GLN A 243 -19.16 1.19 2.74
CA GLN A 243 -19.91 2.22 2.04
C GLN A 243 -19.00 3.26 1.39
N GLU A 244 -18.02 3.78 2.15
CA GLU A 244 -17.02 4.74 1.65
C GLU A 244 -16.24 4.17 0.45
N PHE A 245 -15.70 2.95 0.60
CA PHE A 245 -14.98 2.23 -0.44
C PHE A 245 -15.85 1.99 -1.69
N GLU A 246 -17.13 1.64 -1.52
CA GLU A 246 -18.06 1.49 -2.63
C GLU A 246 -18.33 2.81 -3.35
N GLU A 247 -18.54 3.91 -2.61
CA GLU A 247 -18.73 5.24 -3.18
C GLU A 247 -17.51 5.68 -4.00
N ASP A 248 -16.29 5.44 -3.51
CA ASP A 248 -15.05 5.76 -4.22
C ASP A 248 -14.87 4.94 -5.49
N VAL A 249 -15.23 3.64 -5.48
CA VAL A 249 -15.26 2.81 -6.70
C VAL A 249 -16.20 3.40 -7.75
N LEU A 250 -17.38 3.86 -7.34
CA LEU A 250 -18.36 4.49 -8.23
C LEU A 250 -17.89 5.85 -8.76
N VAL A 251 -17.23 6.65 -7.90
CA VAL A 251 -16.59 7.91 -8.30
C VAL A 251 -15.53 7.67 -9.38
N ILE A 252 -14.66 6.66 -9.19
CA ILE A 252 -13.65 6.29 -10.19
C ILE A 252 -14.31 5.88 -11.50
N ALA A 253 -15.32 5.00 -11.46
CA ALA A 253 -16.03 4.58 -12.66
C ALA A 253 -16.65 5.78 -13.41
N ARG A 254 -17.20 6.75 -12.68
CA ARG A 254 -17.72 8.00 -13.25
C ARG A 254 -16.58 8.85 -13.84
N ALA A 255 -15.51 9.07 -13.10
CA ALA A 255 -14.36 9.91 -13.46
C ALA A 255 -13.64 9.38 -14.71
N VAL A 256 -13.41 8.08 -14.82
CA VAL A 256 -12.85 7.43 -16.02
C VAL A 256 -13.64 7.79 -17.27
N ASN A 257 -14.97 7.77 -17.20
CA ASN A 257 -15.83 8.08 -18.34
C ASN A 257 -15.84 9.58 -18.69
N VAL A 258 -15.89 10.47 -17.69
CA VAL A 258 -16.08 11.91 -17.94
C VAL A 258 -14.77 12.69 -18.13
N PHE A 259 -13.67 12.20 -17.55
CA PHE A 259 -12.35 12.83 -17.64
C PHE A 259 -11.37 12.04 -18.50
N HIS A 260 -11.83 10.93 -19.08
CA HIS A 260 -11.04 10.07 -19.97
C HIS A 260 -9.78 9.49 -19.32
N LEU A 261 -9.76 9.32 -18.00
CA LEU A 261 -8.66 8.68 -17.25
C LEU A 261 -8.45 7.22 -17.69
N PRO A 262 -7.32 6.58 -17.29
CA PRO A 262 -7.09 5.16 -17.51
C PRO A 262 -8.29 4.27 -17.22
N LYS A 263 -8.71 3.44 -18.19
CA LYS A 263 -9.84 2.49 -18.05
C LYS A 263 -9.62 1.50 -16.91
N ASN A 264 -8.37 1.21 -16.58
CA ASN A 264 -7.96 0.35 -15.48
C ASN A 264 -7.68 1.12 -14.17
N LEU A 265 -7.98 2.43 -14.10
CA LEU A 265 -7.89 3.19 -12.85
C LEU A 265 -8.70 2.49 -11.77
N LYS A 266 -8.06 2.22 -10.64
CA LYS A 266 -8.65 1.48 -9.51
C LYS A 266 -8.16 2.02 -8.17
N LEU A 267 -8.89 1.69 -7.11
CA LEU A 267 -8.48 2.05 -5.75
C LEU A 267 -7.22 1.29 -5.36
N SER A 268 -6.36 2.01 -4.65
CA SER A 268 -5.22 1.49 -3.94
C SER A 268 -5.43 1.65 -2.44
N VAL A 269 -5.37 0.54 -1.71
CA VAL A 269 -5.51 0.54 -0.25
C VAL A 269 -4.13 0.39 0.37
N HIS A 270 -3.61 1.52 0.85
CA HIS A 270 -2.36 1.60 1.59
C HIS A 270 -2.52 1.12 3.03
N SER A 271 -1.40 0.70 3.65
CA SER A 271 -1.41 0.03 4.95
C SER A 271 -2.43 -1.12 5.01
N GLY A 272 -2.61 -1.78 3.86
CA GLY A 272 -3.70 -2.69 3.60
C GLY A 272 -3.51 -4.07 4.22
N SER A 273 -2.29 -4.43 4.64
CA SER A 273 -2.05 -5.70 5.33
C SER A 273 -2.78 -5.74 6.67
N ASP A 274 -3.10 -6.97 7.08
CA ASP A 274 -3.68 -7.25 8.40
C ASP A 274 -5.09 -6.67 8.63
N LYS A 275 -5.72 -5.99 7.65
CA LYS A 275 -7.08 -5.45 7.75
C LYS A 275 -8.15 -6.50 7.49
N PHE A 276 -8.04 -7.66 8.15
CA PHE A 276 -8.83 -8.86 7.84
C PHE A 276 -10.34 -8.63 7.95
N SER A 277 -10.78 -7.80 8.90
CA SER A 277 -12.20 -7.43 9.01
C SER A 277 -12.75 -6.72 7.77
N LEU A 278 -11.90 -6.04 6.98
CA LEU A 278 -12.32 -5.30 5.79
C LEU A 278 -12.38 -6.17 4.53
N TYR A 279 -11.61 -7.25 4.45
CA TYR A 279 -11.43 -8.02 3.22
C TYR A 279 -12.75 -8.61 2.64
N PRO A 280 -13.66 -9.17 3.45
CA PRO A 280 -14.95 -9.62 2.95
C PRO A 280 -15.79 -8.49 2.34
N HIS A 281 -15.75 -7.29 2.92
CA HIS A 281 -16.45 -6.12 2.42
C HIS A 281 -15.85 -5.62 1.10
N ILE A 282 -14.52 -5.50 1.03
CA ILE A 282 -13.80 -5.15 -0.20
C ILE A 282 -14.17 -6.13 -1.31
N ARG A 283 -14.07 -7.45 -1.05
CA ARG A 283 -14.43 -8.49 -2.01
C ARG A 283 -15.85 -8.34 -2.55
N GLN A 284 -16.82 -8.05 -1.68
CA GLN A 284 -18.21 -7.88 -2.08
C GLN A 284 -18.38 -6.70 -3.04
N VAL A 285 -17.75 -5.55 -2.75
CA VAL A 285 -17.78 -4.36 -3.60
C VAL A 285 -17.10 -4.64 -4.95
N LEU A 286 -15.92 -5.27 -4.94
CA LEU A 286 -15.20 -5.64 -6.17
C LEU A 286 -16.03 -6.55 -7.08
N LYS A 287 -16.71 -7.56 -6.50
CA LYS A 287 -17.61 -8.45 -7.26
C LYS A 287 -18.83 -7.70 -7.79
N LYS A 288 -19.47 -6.88 -6.97
CA LYS A 288 -20.69 -6.12 -7.31
C LYS A 288 -20.47 -5.18 -8.51
N HIS A 289 -19.34 -4.47 -8.52
CA HIS A 289 -19.04 -3.44 -9.54
C HIS A 289 -18.02 -3.88 -10.59
N GLN A 290 -17.57 -5.13 -10.53
CA GLN A 290 -16.50 -5.66 -11.37
C GLN A 290 -15.22 -4.79 -11.32
N ALA A 291 -14.98 -4.12 -10.20
CA ALA A 291 -13.88 -3.18 -10.02
C ALA A 291 -12.52 -3.89 -9.83
N GLY A 292 -11.44 -3.15 -10.06
CA GLY A 292 -10.08 -3.58 -9.72
C GLY A 292 -9.67 -3.18 -8.30
N LEU A 293 -8.55 -3.72 -7.83
CA LEU A 293 -7.91 -3.35 -6.57
C LEU A 293 -6.38 -3.36 -6.71
N HIS A 294 -5.73 -2.38 -6.09
CA HIS A 294 -4.36 -2.49 -5.60
C HIS A 294 -4.38 -2.49 -4.06
N LEU A 295 -3.61 -3.36 -3.41
CA LEU A 295 -3.49 -3.40 -1.94
C LEU A 295 -2.01 -3.43 -1.60
N LYS A 296 -1.52 -2.51 -0.79
CA LYS A 296 -0.11 -2.50 -0.39
C LYS A 296 0.11 -3.21 0.93
N THR A 297 1.04 -4.16 0.91
CA THR A 297 1.61 -4.80 2.10
C THR A 297 3.13 -4.58 2.11
N ALA A 298 3.74 -4.60 3.29
CA ALA A 298 5.20 -4.56 3.43
C ALA A 298 5.62 -5.11 4.80
N GLY A 299 5.35 -4.35 5.87
CA GLY A 299 5.80 -4.71 7.22
C GLY A 299 5.24 -6.02 7.79
N THR A 300 4.14 -6.54 7.24
CA THR A 300 3.63 -7.87 7.61
C THR A 300 4.57 -9.00 7.17
N THR A 301 5.27 -8.87 6.03
CA THR A 301 6.26 -9.87 5.60
C THR A 301 7.40 -9.96 6.61
N TRP A 302 7.90 -8.81 7.07
CA TRP A 302 8.87 -8.73 8.17
C TRP A 302 8.38 -9.39 9.47
N LEU A 303 7.11 -9.20 9.84
CA LEU A 303 6.55 -9.87 11.01
C LEU A 303 6.51 -11.40 10.83
N GLU A 304 6.20 -11.87 9.63
CA GLU A 304 6.20 -13.30 9.31
C GLU A 304 7.60 -13.91 9.26
N GLU A 305 8.64 -13.13 8.93
CA GLU A 305 10.03 -13.53 9.10
C GLU A 305 10.34 -13.81 10.58
N LEU A 306 9.99 -12.87 11.48
CA LEU A 306 10.17 -13.07 12.92
C LEU A 306 9.35 -14.24 13.46
N ILE A 307 8.10 -14.41 13.00
CA ILE A 307 7.25 -15.54 13.39
C ILE A 307 7.88 -16.86 12.93
N GLY A 308 8.35 -16.93 11.69
CA GLY A 308 9.01 -18.11 11.13
C GLY A 308 10.31 -18.47 11.85
N LEU A 309 11.14 -17.47 12.19
CA LEU A 309 12.34 -17.65 12.99
C LEU A 309 12.00 -18.16 14.40
N ALA A 310 11.02 -17.54 15.07
CA ALA A 310 10.59 -17.97 16.39
C ALA A 310 10.02 -19.41 16.37
N ALA A 311 9.23 -19.75 15.35
CA ALA A 311 8.66 -21.07 15.15
C ALA A 311 9.73 -22.15 14.92
N ALA A 312 10.85 -21.81 14.28
CA ALA A 312 11.96 -22.72 14.07
C ALA A 312 12.72 -23.08 15.37
N GLY A 313 12.59 -22.25 16.42
CA GLY A 313 13.26 -22.45 17.70
C GLY A 313 14.75 -22.18 17.63
N GLY A 314 15.49 -22.64 18.65
CA GLY A 314 16.94 -22.47 18.75
C GLY A 314 17.38 -21.01 18.57
N GLU A 315 18.35 -20.79 17.69
CA GLU A 315 18.86 -19.46 17.37
C GLU A 315 17.80 -18.53 16.75
N GLY A 316 16.84 -19.07 15.99
CA GLY A 316 15.76 -18.27 15.41
C GLY A 316 14.87 -17.63 16.49
N LEU A 317 14.53 -18.40 17.53
CA LEU A 317 13.83 -17.87 18.69
C LEU A 317 14.68 -16.86 19.47
N THR A 318 15.97 -17.16 19.68
CA THR A 318 16.89 -16.23 20.35
C THR A 318 16.97 -14.89 19.62
N ILE A 319 17.06 -14.89 18.29
CA ILE A 319 17.04 -13.67 17.47
C ILE A 319 15.74 -12.91 17.67
N ALA A 320 14.58 -13.58 17.61
CA ALA A 320 13.28 -12.91 17.76
C ALA A 320 13.12 -12.27 19.16
N GLN A 321 13.58 -12.96 20.21
CA GLN A 321 13.61 -12.45 21.58
C GLN A 321 14.56 -11.26 21.74
N GLU A 322 15.76 -11.33 21.16
CA GLU A 322 16.73 -10.24 21.17
C GLU A 322 16.22 -9.00 20.45
N VAL A 323 15.59 -9.18 19.27
CA VAL A 323 14.92 -8.11 18.54
C VAL A 323 13.89 -7.45 19.46
N TYR A 324 13.03 -8.22 20.12
CA TYR A 324 12.05 -7.66 21.04
C TYR A 324 12.68 -6.91 22.22
N ALA A 325 13.68 -7.48 22.88
CA ALA A 325 14.33 -6.87 24.04
C ALA A 325 14.95 -5.50 23.70
N GLN A 326 15.64 -5.41 22.55
CA GLN A 326 16.20 -4.14 22.06
C GLN A 326 15.08 -3.17 21.64
N SER A 327 14.02 -3.68 21.01
CA SER A 327 12.85 -2.87 20.63
C SER A 327 12.18 -2.23 21.83
N PHE A 328 12.02 -2.99 22.92
CA PHE A 328 11.45 -2.52 24.17
C PHE A 328 12.29 -1.39 24.78
N ALA A 329 13.63 -1.55 24.82
CA ALA A 329 14.55 -0.55 25.35
C ALA A 329 14.60 0.73 24.50
N ARG A 330 14.38 0.62 23.18
CA ARG A 330 14.45 1.72 22.21
C ARG A 330 13.09 2.16 21.69
N ARG A 331 12.01 1.84 22.39
CA ARG A 331 10.63 2.07 21.92
C ARG A 331 10.41 3.50 21.45
N ASP A 332 10.84 4.49 22.22
CA ASP A 332 10.56 5.90 21.90
C ASP A 332 11.26 6.33 20.61
N GLU A 333 12.48 5.84 20.35
CA GLU A 333 13.21 6.05 19.09
C GLU A 333 12.48 5.38 17.91
N LEU A 334 12.13 4.10 18.06
CA LEU A 334 11.58 3.28 16.98
C LEU A 334 10.14 3.66 16.62
N CYS A 335 9.34 4.10 17.59
CA CYS A 335 7.94 4.49 17.38
C CYS A 335 7.80 5.90 16.81
N LYS A 336 8.74 6.82 17.08
CA LYS A 336 8.63 8.23 16.68
C LYS A 336 8.31 8.44 15.18
N PRO A 337 8.95 7.76 14.21
CA PRO A 337 8.64 7.93 12.80
C PRO A 337 7.27 7.35 12.37
N TYR A 338 6.62 6.60 13.25
CA TYR A 338 5.36 5.89 13.02
C TYR A 338 4.26 6.34 14.00
N ALA A 339 4.46 7.42 14.74
CA ALA A 339 3.59 7.83 15.84
C ALA A 339 2.12 8.07 15.42
N THR A 340 1.89 8.41 14.15
CA THR A 340 0.55 8.60 13.57
C THR A 340 -0.14 7.29 13.15
N VAL A 341 0.60 6.17 13.12
CA VAL A 341 0.15 4.89 12.55
C VAL A 341 0.39 3.69 13.47
N VAL A 342 0.73 3.90 14.74
CA VAL A 342 0.77 2.87 15.79
C VAL A 342 0.14 3.37 17.10
N GLU A 343 -0.45 2.46 17.88
CA GLU A 343 -1.04 2.78 19.19
C GLU A 343 -0.58 1.74 20.22
N ILE A 344 0.63 1.92 20.72
CA ILE A 344 1.28 1.00 21.66
C ILE A 344 1.06 1.51 23.09
N ASP A 345 0.45 0.70 23.93
CA ASP A 345 0.36 0.91 25.38
C ASP A 345 1.57 0.24 26.06
N PRO A 346 2.52 1.01 26.62
CA PRO A 346 3.70 0.45 27.29
C PRO A 346 3.37 -0.49 28.44
N ALA A 347 2.24 -0.28 29.14
CA ALA A 347 1.85 -1.12 30.27
C ALA A 347 1.38 -2.51 29.84
N LYS A 348 1.03 -2.69 28.56
CA LYS A 348 0.60 -3.97 27.97
C LYS A 348 1.71 -4.70 27.24
N LEU A 349 2.93 -4.16 27.22
CA LEU A 349 4.10 -4.84 26.69
C LEU A 349 4.67 -5.80 27.75
N PRO A 350 4.86 -7.09 27.44
CA PRO A 350 5.50 -8.02 28.36
C PRO A 350 6.96 -7.61 28.64
N ALA A 351 7.43 -7.80 29.86
CA ALA A 351 8.82 -7.46 30.19
C ALA A 351 9.78 -8.33 29.37
N PRO A 352 10.92 -7.80 28.87
CA PRO A 352 11.90 -8.60 28.13
C PRO A 352 12.37 -9.87 28.87
N ALA A 353 12.50 -9.80 30.21
CA ALA A 353 12.86 -10.96 31.03
C ALA A 353 11.82 -12.09 30.96
N GLN A 354 10.53 -11.75 30.84
CA GLN A 354 9.45 -12.72 30.64
C GLN A 354 9.51 -13.30 29.22
N VAL A 355 9.67 -12.45 28.20
CA VAL A 355 9.71 -12.89 26.79
C VAL A 355 10.92 -13.78 26.50
N ASN A 356 12.07 -13.53 27.15
CA ASN A 356 13.26 -14.38 27.04
C ASN A 356 13.05 -15.80 27.59
N GLN A 357 12.04 -16.02 28.42
CA GLN A 357 11.67 -17.35 28.93
C GLN A 357 10.58 -18.03 28.11
N TRP A 358 10.00 -17.34 27.12
CA TRP A 358 8.96 -17.92 26.28
C TRP A 358 9.50 -19.06 25.42
N THR A 359 8.67 -20.07 25.27
CA THR A 359 8.82 -21.09 24.22
C THR A 359 8.49 -20.50 22.85
N SER A 360 8.91 -21.17 21.78
CA SER A 360 8.52 -20.84 20.41
C SER A 360 7.01 -20.67 20.26
N ALA A 361 6.22 -21.57 20.86
CA ALA A 361 4.75 -21.52 20.79
C ALA A 361 4.17 -20.25 21.43
N GLN A 362 4.70 -19.83 22.58
CA GLN A 362 4.26 -18.61 23.27
C GLN A 362 4.63 -17.36 22.48
N PHE A 363 5.88 -17.28 21.99
CA PHE A 363 6.33 -16.13 21.20
C PHE A 363 5.51 -15.97 19.91
N VAL A 364 5.31 -17.08 19.18
CA VAL A 364 4.50 -17.09 17.96
C VAL A 364 3.05 -16.71 18.28
N SER A 365 2.46 -17.28 19.33
CA SER A 365 1.07 -16.97 19.72
C SER A 365 0.87 -15.49 20.07
N ALA A 366 1.86 -14.88 20.73
CA ALA A 366 1.82 -13.46 21.08
C ALA A 366 1.97 -12.54 19.85
N LEU A 367 2.76 -12.96 18.85
CA LEU A 367 3.09 -12.14 17.68
C LEU A 367 2.11 -12.32 16.51
N GLN A 368 1.64 -13.53 16.28
CA GLN A 368 0.88 -13.90 15.11
C GLN A 368 -0.52 -13.28 15.16
N HIS A 369 -0.95 -12.66 14.06
CA HIS A 369 -2.22 -11.96 14.02
C HIS A 369 -3.41 -12.95 13.98
N GLU A 370 -3.79 -13.40 15.16
CA GLU A 370 -4.94 -14.28 15.40
C GLU A 370 -5.76 -13.71 16.55
N GLN A 371 -6.76 -12.88 16.23
CA GLN A 371 -7.54 -12.14 17.23
C GLN A 371 -8.29 -13.04 18.21
N LYS A 372 -8.59 -14.29 17.82
CA LYS A 372 -9.28 -15.25 18.70
C LYS A 372 -8.31 -15.96 19.65
N ASN A 373 -7.00 -15.84 19.45
CA ASN A 373 -6.01 -16.42 20.33
C ASN A 373 -5.85 -15.50 21.57
N PRO A 374 -6.13 -15.98 22.80
CA PRO A 374 -6.00 -15.16 24.00
C PRO A 374 -4.57 -14.69 24.28
N GLU A 375 -3.56 -15.38 23.75
CA GLU A 375 -2.15 -14.98 23.89
C GLU A 375 -1.75 -13.86 22.93
N PHE A 376 -2.53 -13.61 21.87
CA PHE A 376 -2.21 -12.59 20.87
C PHE A 376 -2.16 -11.21 21.52
N ASN A 377 -1.01 -10.53 21.39
CA ASN A 377 -0.80 -9.22 21.96
C ASN A 377 -0.59 -8.18 20.85
N ILE A 378 -1.62 -7.37 20.65
CA ILE A 378 -1.65 -6.31 19.64
C ILE A 378 -0.51 -5.29 19.81
N HIS A 379 -0.18 -4.93 21.05
CA HIS A 379 0.87 -3.95 21.35
C HIS A 379 2.27 -4.56 21.10
N PHE A 380 2.45 -5.83 21.43
CA PHE A 380 3.66 -6.59 21.13
C PHE A 380 3.91 -6.67 19.62
N ARG A 381 2.86 -6.99 18.84
CA ARG A 381 2.94 -7.03 17.37
C ARG A 381 3.27 -5.66 16.78
N GLN A 382 2.63 -4.59 17.23
CA GLN A 382 2.93 -3.23 16.75
C GLN A 382 4.35 -2.79 17.07
N MET A 383 4.84 -3.10 18.28
CA MET A 383 6.23 -2.81 18.65
C MET A 383 7.20 -3.48 17.68
N LEU A 384 7.01 -4.78 17.43
CA LEU A 384 7.87 -5.50 16.49
C LEU A 384 7.71 -5.03 15.04
N HIS A 385 6.52 -4.59 14.62
CA HIS A 385 6.28 -4.13 13.25
C HIS A 385 7.16 -2.92 12.87
N VAL A 386 7.40 -2.01 13.81
CA VAL A 386 8.22 -0.80 13.61
C VAL A 386 9.69 -1.00 13.99
N ALA A 387 10.06 -2.17 14.50
CA ALA A 387 11.39 -2.45 15.02
C ALA A 387 12.35 -3.13 14.03
N PHE A 388 12.02 -3.21 12.75
CA PHE A 388 12.88 -3.82 11.74
C PHE A 388 14.29 -3.19 11.64
N LYS A 389 14.45 -1.93 12.11
CA LYS A 389 15.78 -1.31 12.30
C LYS A 389 16.70 -2.15 13.19
N VAL A 390 16.16 -2.76 14.25
CA VAL A 390 16.93 -3.60 15.16
C VAL A 390 17.51 -4.82 14.43
N ALA A 391 16.71 -5.51 13.60
CA ALA A 391 17.23 -6.62 12.80
C ALA A 391 18.19 -6.16 11.70
N ALA A 392 17.98 -4.98 11.10
CA ALA A 392 18.94 -4.41 10.15
C ALA A 392 20.32 -4.21 10.80
N GLU A 393 20.36 -3.72 12.04
CA GLU A 393 21.59 -3.53 12.81
C GLU A 393 22.27 -4.87 13.21
N MET A 394 21.55 -6.00 13.22
CA MET A 394 22.14 -7.33 13.37
C MET A 394 22.89 -7.81 12.12
N GLY A 395 22.69 -7.13 10.98
CA GLY A 395 23.38 -7.40 9.72
C GLY A 395 23.24 -8.85 9.26
N THR A 396 24.37 -9.46 8.88
CA THR A 396 24.39 -10.81 8.32
C THR A 396 23.90 -11.88 9.27
N ARG A 397 23.91 -11.66 10.59
CA ARG A 397 23.36 -12.62 11.55
C ARG A 397 21.86 -12.82 11.33
N TYR A 398 21.14 -11.74 11.06
CA TYR A 398 19.70 -11.81 10.80
C TYR A 398 19.42 -12.49 9.45
N THR A 399 20.05 -12.04 8.37
CA THR A 399 19.81 -12.60 7.04
C THR A 399 20.28 -14.05 6.90
N SER A 400 21.41 -14.42 7.50
CA SER A 400 21.86 -15.82 7.54
C SER A 400 20.89 -16.72 8.32
N ALA A 401 20.19 -16.18 9.32
CA ALA A 401 19.16 -16.93 10.02
C ALA A 401 17.92 -17.13 9.14
N LEU A 402 17.54 -16.15 8.32
CA LEU A 402 16.47 -16.34 7.32
C LEU A 402 16.80 -17.47 6.36
N ASP A 403 18.04 -17.53 5.87
CA ASP A 403 18.48 -18.60 4.96
C ASP A 403 18.54 -19.96 5.67
N LYS A 404 19.10 -20.02 6.88
CA LYS A 404 19.18 -21.25 7.69
C LYS A 404 17.81 -21.83 8.05
N TYR A 405 16.83 -20.96 8.29
CA TYR A 405 15.47 -21.33 8.69
C TYR A 405 14.44 -21.11 7.57
N GLU A 406 14.88 -21.11 6.30
CA GLU A 406 14.06 -20.80 5.11
C GLU A 406 12.73 -21.56 5.10
N ALA A 407 12.75 -22.86 5.45
CA ALA A 407 11.55 -23.69 5.41
C ALA A 407 10.43 -23.18 6.34
N SER A 408 10.78 -22.73 7.55
CA SER A 408 9.83 -22.20 8.52
C SER A 408 9.37 -20.78 8.14
N VAL A 409 10.32 -19.93 7.77
CA VAL A 409 10.06 -18.54 7.35
C VAL A 409 9.18 -18.49 6.10
N SER A 410 9.55 -19.25 5.07
CA SER A 410 8.79 -19.32 3.82
C SER A 410 7.38 -19.86 4.03
N ALA A 411 7.19 -20.81 4.94
CA ALA A 411 5.85 -21.30 5.28
C ALA A 411 4.98 -20.21 5.93
N SER A 412 5.56 -19.42 6.84
CA SER A 412 4.86 -18.29 7.47
C SER A 412 4.50 -17.22 6.45
N VAL A 413 5.46 -16.76 5.64
CA VAL A 413 5.24 -15.74 4.61
C VAL A 413 4.22 -16.20 3.56
N THR A 414 4.38 -17.41 3.02
CA THR A 414 3.42 -17.98 2.05
C THR A 414 2.03 -18.05 2.67
N GLY A 415 1.94 -18.54 3.91
CA GLY A 415 0.67 -18.69 4.63
C GLY A 415 -0.03 -17.36 4.86
N ASN A 416 0.71 -16.31 5.22
CA ASN A 416 0.17 -14.98 5.43
C ASN A 416 -0.40 -14.38 4.14
N ILE A 417 0.39 -14.38 3.06
CA ILE A 417 -0.06 -13.81 1.77
C ILE A 417 -1.23 -14.64 1.19
N LEU A 418 -1.13 -15.97 1.20
CA LEU A 418 -2.17 -16.83 0.62
C LEU A 418 -3.44 -16.86 1.46
N ASN A 419 -3.33 -17.26 2.73
CA ASN A 419 -4.50 -17.61 3.54
C ASN A 419 -5.13 -16.39 4.21
N ARG A 420 -4.34 -15.37 4.55
CA ARG A 420 -4.86 -14.19 5.25
C ARG A 420 -5.17 -13.02 4.33
N HIS A 421 -4.57 -12.95 3.13
CA HIS A 421 -4.77 -11.86 2.19
C HIS A 421 -5.48 -12.30 0.90
N LEU A 422 -4.81 -13.09 0.05
CA LEU A 422 -5.34 -13.45 -1.28
C LEU A 422 -6.70 -14.18 -1.20
N LYS A 423 -6.81 -15.21 -0.35
CA LYS A 423 -8.06 -15.99 -0.21
C LYS A 423 -9.24 -15.12 0.27
N PRO A 424 -9.15 -14.40 1.40
CA PRO A 424 -10.27 -13.58 1.86
C PRO A 424 -10.65 -12.46 0.88
N LEU A 425 -9.68 -11.84 0.20
CA LEU A 425 -9.93 -10.74 -0.74
C LEU A 425 -10.57 -11.18 -2.04
N PHE A 426 -10.18 -12.33 -2.59
CA PHE A 426 -10.54 -12.68 -3.97
C PHE A 426 -11.30 -13.99 -4.13
N ILE A 427 -11.12 -14.94 -3.21
CA ILE A 427 -11.69 -16.29 -3.34
C ILE A 427 -12.99 -16.37 -2.56
N GLY A 428 -12.91 -16.47 -1.24
CA GLY A 428 -14.01 -16.97 -0.42
C GLY A 428 -13.54 -17.32 0.95
#